data_AF-A0A2K8ZAZ0-F1
#
_entry.id   AF-A0A2K8ZAZ0-F1
#
_cell.length_a   1.000
_cell.length_b   1.000
_cell.length_c   1.000
_cell.angle_alpha   90.00
_cell.angle_beta   90.00
_cell.angle_gamma   90.00
#
_symmetry.space_group_name_H-M   'P 1'
#
loop_
_entity.id
_entity.type
_entity.pdbx_description
1 polymer ?
#
loop_
_entity_poly.entity_id
_entity_poly.type
_entity_poly.pdbx_seq_one_letter_code
_entity_poly.pdbx_strand_id
1 'polypeptide(L)'
;MDELSLFDPKNVFYERDGWHYLTENYIKLLLRYELIIDVSAGGLVIAPSHAEGGINLISPIPTGEVAVTAEIEGGEYLVNAFAAHAYHDEIERIDSAFPNKAMPFEPYLLPEGTTIIDGSRKNIGGFMVTPYLYYQTNTIRVINRNVTKAHLDFFDRINREIVAEE
;
A
#
# COMPACT_ATOMS: atom_id res chain seq x y z
N MET A 1 0.40 -30.88 7.62
CA MET A 1 -0.49 -29.86 7.03
C MET A 1 0.20 -29.42 5.76
N ASP A 2 -0.48 -29.45 4.62
CA ASP A 2 0.11 -28.99 3.36
C ASP A 2 0.38 -27.48 3.49
N GLU A 3 1.62 -27.03 3.38
CA GLU A 3 1.97 -25.62 3.62
C GLU A 3 1.19 -24.68 2.67
N LEU A 4 0.77 -25.19 1.53
CA LEU A 4 -0.03 -24.46 0.55
C LEU A 4 -1.50 -24.29 0.98
N SER A 5 -2.02 -25.13 1.90
CA SER A 5 -3.36 -24.95 2.46
C SER A 5 -3.47 -23.71 3.36
N LEU A 6 -2.34 -23.09 3.71
CA LEU A 6 -2.31 -21.83 4.46
C LEU A 6 -2.60 -20.60 3.59
N PHE A 7 -2.58 -20.74 2.25
CA PHE A 7 -3.12 -19.73 1.34
C PHE A 7 -4.64 -19.87 1.13
N ASP A 8 -5.31 -20.82 1.79
CA ASP A 8 -6.78 -20.86 1.81
C ASP A 8 -7.31 -19.58 2.47
N PRO A 9 -8.18 -18.80 1.80
CA PRO A 9 -8.74 -17.56 2.33
C PRO A 9 -9.31 -17.66 3.75
N LYS A 10 -9.81 -18.84 4.15
CA LYS A 10 -10.35 -19.10 5.50
C LYS A 10 -9.29 -19.05 6.61
N ASN A 11 -8.02 -19.19 6.26
CA ASN A 11 -6.88 -19.17 7.18
C ASN A 11 -6.13 -17.84 7.15
N VAL A 12 -6.50 -16.93 6.24
CA VAL A 12 -5.80 -15.66 6.02
C VAL A 12 -6.26 -14.61 7.02
N PHE A 13 -7.57 -14.45 7.16
CA PHE A 13 -8.18 -13.36 7.94
C PHE A 13 -9.11 -13.86 9.03
N TYR A 14 -9.27 -13.06 10.07
CA TYR A 14 -10.42 -13.11 10.98
C TYR A 14 -11.02 -11.71 11.11
N GLU A 15 -12.30 -11.65 11.48
CA GLU A 15 -13.03 -10.40 11.66
C GLU A 15 -13.27 -10.14 13.15
N ARG A 16 -13.07 -8.90 13.60
CA ARG A 16 -13.46 -8.43 14.93
C ARG A 16 -13.79 -6.95 14.88
N ASP A 17 -14.91 -6.56 15.49
CA ASP A 17 -15.35 -5.16 15.57
C ASP A 17 -15.48 -4.45 14.20
N GLY A 18 -15.79 -5.21 13.14
CA GLY A 18 -15.91 -4.71 11.76
C GLY A 18 -14.57 -4.52 11.02
N TRP A 19 -13.46 -4.98 11.60
CA TRP A 19 -12.13 -4.94 10.99
C TRP A 19 -11.64 -6.33 10.60
N HIS A 20 -10.88 -6.41 9.51
CA HIS A 20 -10.18 -7.61 9.08
C HIS A 20 -8.75 -7.62 9.61
N TYR A 21 -8.34 -8.74 10.21
CA TYR A 21 -7.01 -8.93 10.76
C TYR A 21 -6.35 -10.15 10.16
N LEU A 22 -5.03 -10.09 9.99
CA LEU A 22 -4.25 -11.26 9.57
C LEU A 22 -4.09 -12.24 10.73
N THR A 23 -4.24 -13.54 10.45
CA THR A 23 -3.91 -14.57 11.44
C THR A 23 -2.41 -14.63 11.67
N GLU A 24 -2.00 -15.01 12.89
CA GLU A 24 -0.56 -15.14 13.24
C GLU A 24 0.18 -16.13 12.33
N ASN A 25 -0.48 -17.23 11.96
CA ASN A 25 0.10 -18.23 11.05
C ASN A 25 0.32 -17.65 9.65
N TYR A 26 -0.60 -16.83 9.16
CA TYR A 26 -0.43 -16.19 7.86
C TYR A 26 0.67 -15.13 7.88
N ILE A 27 0.79 -14.33 8.95
CA ILE A 27 1.90 -13.37 9.11
C ILE A 27 3.26 -14.09 9.06
N LYS A 28 3.40 -15.20 9.80
CA LYS A 28 4.64 -16.02 9.77
C LYS A 28 4.96 -16.52 8.37
N LEU A 29 3.94 -16.89 7.59
CA LEU A 29 4.09 -17.32 6.22
C LEU A 29 4.51 -16.16 5.30
N LEU A 30 3.89 -14.98 5.43
CA LEU A 30 4.27 -13.80 4.66
C LEU A 30 5.72 -13.39 4.94
N LEU A 31 6.16 -13.43 6.20
CA LEU A 31 7.54 -13.15 6.58
C LEU A 31 8.52 -14.16 5.98
N ARG A 32 8.19 -15.46 6.03
CA ARG A 32 9.02 -16.53 5.47
C ARG A 32 9.25 -16.39 3.96
N TYR A 33 8.27 -15.88 3.23
CA TYR A 33 8.33 -15.71 1.77
C TYR A 33 8.66 -14.27 1.33
N GLU A 34 9.03 -13.39 2.27
CA GLU A 34 9.34 -11.97 1.98
C GLU A 34 8.19 -11.27 1.22
N LEU A 35 6.96 -11.52 1.66
CA LEU A 35 5.72 -10.98 1.09
C LEU A 35 5.19 -9.77 1.87
N ILE A 36 5.99 -9.19 2.76
CA ILE A 36 5.70 -7.93 3.44
C ILE A 36 6.71 -6.90 2.96
N ILE A 37 6.21 -5.77 2.46
CA ILE A 37 7.01 -4.66 1.97
C ILE A 37 6.80 -3.49 2.91
N ASP A 38 7.86 -2.99 3.53
CA ASP A 38 7.78 -1.75 4.31
C ASP A 38 7.58 -0.55 3.37
N VAL A 39 6.49 0.18 3.57
CA VAL A 39 6.11 1.35 2.79
C VAL A 39 6.12 2.63 3.61
N SER A 40 6.76 2.62 4.78
CA SER A 40 6.77 3.76 5.70
C SER A 40 7.42 5.02 5.08
N ALA A 41 8.33 4.86 4.12
CA ALA A 41 8.93 5.96 3.36
C ALA A 41 8.01 6.55 2.27
N GLY A 42 6.92 5.85 1.93
CA GLY A 42 6.04 6.18 0.82
C GLY A 42 6.68 5.97 -0.56
N GLY A 43 5.90 6.21 -1.62
CA GLY A 43 6.34 5.98 -3.00
C GLY A 43 5.19 5.64 -3.94
N LEU A 44 5.51 5.54 -5.23
CA LEU A 44 4.59 5.10 -6.27
C LEU A 44 4.44 3.58 -6.22
N VAL A 45 3.20 3.10 -6.12
CA VAL A 45 2.91 1.67 -6.05
C VAL A 45 2.79 1.09 -7.45
N ILE A 46 3.63 0.09 -7.75
CA ILE A 46 3.52 -0.75 -8.93
C ILE A 46 2.98 -2.10 -8.49
N ALA A 47 1.67 -2.31 -8.67
CA ALA A 47 0.94 -3.47 -8.18
C ALA A 47 -0.26 -3.79 -9.10
N PRO A 48 -0.97 -4.92 -8.89
CA PRO A 48 -2.19 -5.22 -9.63
C PRO A 48 -3.25 -4.10 -9.52
N SER A 49 -4.07 -3.98 -10.56
CA SER A 49 -5.26 -3.12 -10.52
C SER A 49 -6.32 -3.67 -9.55
N HIS A 50 -7.30 -2.86 -9.12
CA HIS A 50 -8.45 -3.38 -8.35
C HIS A 50 -9.21 -4.49 -9.12
N ALA A 51 -9.30 -4.39 -10.45
CA ALA A 51 -9.90 -5.44 -11.29
C ALA A 51 -9.14 -6.78 -11.25
N GLU A 52 -7.90 -6.74 -10.80
CA GLU A 52 -7.02 -7.90 -10.62
C GLU A 52 -6.84 -8.26 -9.12
N GLY A 53 -7.61 -7.66 -8.21
CA GLY A 53 -7.58 -7.93 -6.78
C GLY A 53 -6.67 -7.00 -5.96
N GLY A 54 -6.14 -5.94 -6.56
CA GLY A 54 -5.43 -4.87 -5.86
C GLY A 54 -4.21 -5.33 -5.05
N ILE A 55 -3.88 -4.54 -4.02
CA ILE A 55 -2.90 -4.86 -3.00
C ILE A 55 -3.35 -4.31 -1.64
N ASN A 56 -3.13 -5.10 -0.59
CA ASN A 56 -3.59 -4.76 0.76
C ASN A 56 -2.52 -3.97 1.53
N LEU A 57 -2.98 -2.90 2.19
CA LEU A 57 -2.24 -2.21 3.24
C LEU A 57 -2.54 -2.84 4.59
N ILE A 58 -1.48 -3.07 5.37
CA ILE A 58 -1.55 -3.62 6.71
C ILE A 58 -0.77 -2.76 7.71
N SER A 59 -1.26 -2.72 8.94
CA SER A 59 -0.63 -1.98 10.02
C SER A 59 -0.87 -2.66 11.37
N PRO A 60 0.09 -2.64 12.30
CA PRO A 60 -0.14 -3.15 13.65
C PRO A 60 -1.05 -2.18 14.40
N ILE A 61 -2.03 -2.72 15.13
CA ILE A 61 -2.87 -1.94 16.05
C ILE A 61 -2.34 -2.04 17.49
N PRO A 62 -2.78 -1.19 18.44
CA PRO A 62 -2.23 -1.16 19.81
C PRO A 62 -2.27 -2.50 20.58
N THR A 63 -3.14 -3.43 20.19
CA THR A 63 -3.23 -4.78 20.79
C THR A 63 -2.14 -5.74 20.29
N GLY A 64 -1.32 -5.33 19.31
CA GLY A 64 -0.29 -6.15 18.68
C GLY A 64 -0.79 -6.98 17.48
N GLU A 65 -2.07 -6.91 17.16
CA GLU A 65 -2.65 -7.55 15.98
C GLU A 65 -2.39 -6.72 14.72
N VAL A 66 -2.39 -7.37 13.55
CA VAL A 66 -2.15 -6.71 12.26
C VAL A 66 -3.46 -6.60 11.49
N ALA A 67 -3.96 -5.38 11.34
CA ALA A 67 -5.19 -5.09 10.62
C ALA A 67 -4.93 -4.81 9.15
N VAL A 68 -5.85 -5.20 8.27
CA VAL A 68 -5.95 -4.68 6.91
C VAL A 68 -6.63 -3.32 6.99
N THR A 69 -5.93 -2.27 6.57
CA THR A 69 -6.37 -0.88 6.75
C THR A 69 -6.95 -0.27 5.48
N ALA A 70 -6.52 -0.74 4.32
CA ALA A 70 -7.06 -0.38 3.02
C ALA A 70 -6.71 -1.45 1.97
N GLU A 71 -7.52 -1.52 0.92
CA GLU A 71 -7.13 -2.10 -0.37
C GLU A 71 -6.84 -0.93 -1.31
N ILE A 72 -5.74 -1.02 -2.06
CA ILE A 72 -5.31 -0.01 -3.03
C ILE A 72 -4.92 -0.68 -4.35
N GLU A 73 -4.59 0.10 -5.36
CA GLU A 73 -4.17 -0.43 -6.67
C GLU A 73 -2.89 0.20 -7.24
N GLY A 74 -2.34 -0.47 -8.26
CA GLY A 74 -1.21 0.06 -9.02
C GLY A 74 -1.47 1.45 -9.61
N GLY A 75 -0.45 2.30 -9.54
CA GLY A 75 -0.49 3.69 -9.98
C GLY A 75 -0.89 4.68 -8.89
N GLU A 76 -1.35 4.22 -7.72
CA GLU A 76 -1.56 5.06 -6.55
C GLU A 76 -0.23 5.40 -5.85
N TYR A 77 -0.21 6.53 -5.16
CA TYR A 77 0.97 7.02 -4.47
C TYR A 77 0.75 7.03 -2.97
N LEU A 78 1.75 6.56 -2.22
CA LEU A 78 1.75 6.57 -0.77
C LEU A 78 2.57 7.75 -0.27
N VAL A 79 1.92 8.71 0.39
CA VAL A 79 2.61 9.82 1.07
C VAL A 79 2.90 9.38 2.50
N ASN A 80 4.17 9.48 2.90
CA ASN A 80 4.60 9.07 4.23
C ASN A 80 3.93 9.92 5.32
N ALA A 81 3.86 9.39 6.54
CA ALA A 81 3.10 10.03 7.63
C ALA A 81 3.56 11.47 7.92
N PHE A 82 4.86 11.73 7.85
CA PHE A 82 5.43 13.05 8.15
C PHE A 82 5.12 14.06 7.05
N ALA A 83 5.30 13.69 5.78
CA ALA A 83 4.93 14.51 4.64
C ALA A 83 3.42 14.77 4.59
N ALA A 84 2.60 13.74 4.88
CA ALA A 84 1.15 13.87 4.94
C ALA A 84 0.70 14.85 6.02
N HIS A 85 1.38 14.87 7.17
CA HIS A 85 1.12 15.83 8.24
C HIS A 85 1.56 17.25 7.87
N ALA A 86 2.81 17.42 7.40
CA ALA A 86 3.38 18.73 7.10
C ALA A 86 2.71 19.45 5.92
N TYR A 87 2.26 18.69 4.91
CA TYR A 87 1.64 19.21 3.70
C TYR A 87 0.13 18.95 3.63
N HIS A 88 -0.53 18.73 4.77
CA HIS A 88 -1.94 18.34 4.86
C HIS A 88 -2.86 19.20 3.98
N ASP A 89 -2.83 20.53 4.17
CA ASP A 89 -3.71 21.47 3.47
C ASP A 89 -3.49 21.46 1.94
N GLU A 90 -2.23 21.30 1.51
CA GLU A 90 -1.90 21.30 0.10
C GLU A 90 -2.29 19.98 -0.58
N ILE A 91 -2.08 18.85 0.10
CA ILE A 91 -2.54 17.54 -0.36
C ILE A 91 -4.07 17.55 -0.50
N GLU A 92 -4.79 18.06 0.50
CA GLU A 92 -6.26 18.11 0.48
C GLU A 92 -6.78 19.03 -0.63
N ARG A 93 -6.11 20.17 -0.87
CA ARG A 93 -6.41 21.08 -1.98
C ARG A 93 -6.24 20.40 -3.34
N ILE A 94 -5.15 19.66 -3.52
CA ILE A 94 -4.88 18.90 -4.75
C ILE A 94 -5.92 17.80 -4.93
N ASP A 95 -6.16 16.99 -3.90
CA ASP A 95 -7.07 15.84 -3.97
C ASP A 95 -8.53 16.26 -4.21
N SER A 96 -8.95 17.37 -3.60
CA SER A 96 -10.30 17.96 -3.80
C SER A 96 -10.51 18.52 -5.20
N ALA A 97 -9.45 18.89 -5.92
CA ALA A 97 -9.54 19.41 -7.29
C ALA A 97 -9.84 18.31 -8.32
N PHE A 98 -9.82 17.03 -7.92
CA PHE A 98 -10.14 15.87 -8.78
C PHE A 98 -11.45 15.20 -8.34
N PRO A 99 -12.61 15.79 -8.67
CA PRO A 99 -13.91 15.30 -8.22
C PRO A 99 -14.30 13.96 -8.84
N ASN A 100 -13.73 13.60 -10.01
CA ASN A 100 -14.00 12.33 -10.68
C ASN A 100 -12.75 11.45 -10.70
N LYS A 101 -12.54 10.72 -9.61
CA LYS A 101 -11.42 9.78 -9.46
C LYS A 101 -11.61 8.48 -10.26
N ALA A 102 -12.79 8.26 -10.84
CA ALA A 102 -13.15 7.06 -11.62
C ALA A 102 -12.83 7.17 -13.12
N MET A 103 -12.06 8.17 -13.54
CA MET A 103 -11.63 8.28 -14.94
C MET A 103 -10.76 7.08 -15.34
N PRO A 104 -10.85 6.62 -16.62
CA PRO A 104 -9.94 5.62 -17.16
C PRO A 104 -8.49 6.04 -16.94
N PHE A 105 -7.68 5.11 -16.44
CA PHE A 105 -6.27 5.37 -16.21
C PHE A 105 -5.47 5.02 -17.46
N GLU A 106 -4.74 6.01 -17.96
CA GLU A 106 -3.78 5.83 -19.03
C GLU A 106 -2.37 5.80 -18.45
N PRO A 107 -1.58 4.73 -18.71
CA PRO A 107 -0.18 4.66 -18.33
C PRO A 107 0.62 5.87 -18.82
N TYR A 108 1.65 6.24 -18.06
CA TYR A 108 2.51 7.37 -18.35
C TYR A 108 3.96 7.03 -18.06
N LEU A 109 4.89 7.79 -18.63
CA LEU A 109 6.31 7.63 -18.35
C LEU A 109 6.60 8.17 -16.95
N LEU A 110 7.25 7.34 -16.14
CA LEU A 110 7.66 7.75 -14.81
C LEU A 110 8.86 8.72 -14.90
N PRO A 111 8.83 9.84 -14.18
CA PRO A 111 10.00 10.69 -14.00
C PRO A 111 11.19 9.87 -13.49
N GLU A 112 12.39 10.26 -13.91
CA GLU A 112 13.60 9.59 -13.45
C GLU A 112 13.78 9.78 -11.95
N GLY A 113 14.15 8.70 -11.26
CA GLY A 113 14.43 8.70 -9.83
C GLY A 113 13.22 8.48 -8.94
N THR A 114 11.97 8.54 -9.44
CA THR A 114 10.75 8.32 -8.64
C THR A 114 10.90 7.12 -7.70
N THR A 115 10.56 7.31 -6.42
CA THR A 115 10.57 6.21 -5.45
C THR A 115 9.47 5.21 -5.80
N ILE A 116 9.84 3.96 -6.06
CA ILE A 116 8.91 2.89 -6.46
C ILE A 116 8.78 1.86 -5.34
N ILE A 117 7.55 1.48 -5.05
CA ILE A 117 7.17 0.33 -4.23
C ILE A 117 6.73 -0.78 -5.20
N ASP A 118 7.54 -1.82 -5.33
CA ASP A 118 7.22 -2.97 -6.18
C ASP A 118 6.32 -3.97 -5.43
N GLY A 119 5.01 -3.82 -5.62
CA GLY A 119 3.97 -4.74 -5.14
C GLY A 119 3.56 -5.78 -6.19
N SER A 120 4.40 -6.08 -7.17
CA SER A 120 4.08 -7.08 -8.19
C SER A 120 3.92 -8.49 -7.60
N ARG A 121 3.08 -9.31 -8.26
CA ARG A 121 2.82 -10.69 -7.81
C ARG A 121 4.08 -11.53 -7.87
N LYS A 122 4.34 -12.30 -6.83
CA LYS A 122 5.45 -13.26 -6.77
C LYS A 122 4.94 -14.68 -7.03
N ASN A 123 5.74 -15.49 -7.74
CA ASN A 123 5.45 -16.91 -7.92
C ASN A 123 6.08 -17.72 -6.76
N ILE A 124 5.24 -18.28 -5.91
CA ILE A 124 5.64 -19.13 -4.78
C ILE A 124 5.07 -20.53 -5.01
N GLY A 125 5.94 -21.49 -5.33
CA GLY A 125 5.52 -22.90 -5.50
C GLY A 125 4.48 -23.12 -6.60
N GLY A 126 4.44 -22.27 -7.64
CA GLY A 126 3.45 -22.34 -8.72
C GLY A 126 2.21 -21.47 -8.51
N PHE A 127 2.09 -20.80 -7.36
CA PHE A 127 0.99 -19.89 -7.04
C PHE A 127 1.44 -18.44 -7.20
N MET A 128 0.62 -17.63 -7.87
CA MET A 128 0.83 -16.18 -7.93
C MET A 128 0.24 -15.53 -6.69
N VAL A 129 1.08 -14.89 -5.89
CA VAL A 129 0.71 -14.27 -4.62
C VAL A 129 1.03 -12.78 -4.68
N THR A 130 0.06 -11.95 -4.32
CA THR A 130 0.28 -10.51 -4.14
C THR A 130 0.90 -10.25 -2.75
N PRO A 131 2.01 -9.51 -2.65
CA PRO A 131 2.55 -9.06 -1.36
C PRO A 131 1.57 -8.17 -0.58
N TYR A 132 1.91 -7.87 0.67
CA TYR A 132 1.23 -6.88 1.51
C TYR A 132 2.15 -5.67 1.73
N LEU A 133 1.56 -4.48 1.76
CA LEU A 133 2.25 -3.24 2.08
C LEU A 133 2.08 -2.93 3.56
N TYR A 134 3.19 -2.79 4.28
CA TYR A 134 3.21 -2.60 5.73
C TYR A 134 3.69 -1.21 6.11
N TYR A 135 3.03 -0.58 7.07
CA TYR A 135 3.49 0.67 7.68
C TYR A 135 3.23 0.66 9.19
N GLN A 136 4.21 1.14 9.96
CA GLN A 136 4.19 1.09 11.42
C GLN A 136 3.54 2.33 12.08
N THR A 137 3.44 3.46 11.38
CA THR A 137 3.18 4.78 11.95
C THR A 137 1.73 5.26 11.84
N ASN A 138 1.46 6.44 12.43
CA ASN A 138 0.17 7.10 12.59
C ASN A 138 -0.48 7.59 11.28
N THR A 139 -0.84 6.68 10.38
CA THR A 139 -1.46 6.90 9.05
C THR A 139 -0.50 7.18 7.91
N ILE A 140 -0.76 6.51 6.78
CA ILE A 140 -0.18 6.77 5.47
C ILE A 140 -1.30 7.35 4.60
N ARG A 141 -1.01 8.38 3.80
CA ARG A 141 -2.05 8.95 2.90
C ARG A 141 -1.92 8.30 1.53
N VAL A 142 -2.99 7.65 1.10
CA VAL A 142 -3.11 7.08 -0.25
C VAL A 142 -3.64 8.17 -1.18
N ILE A 143 -2.93 8.38 -2.29
CA ILE A 143 -3.33 9.30 -3.35
C ILE A 143 -3.78 8.50 -4.56
N ASN A 144 -4.99 8.80 -5.04
CA ASN A 144 -5.56 8.13 -6.19
C ASN A 144 -4.66 8.24 -7.43
N ARG A 145 -4.64 7.20 -8.27
CA ARG A 145 -3.76 7.10 -9.45
C ARG A 145 -3.88 8.24 -10.46
N ASN A 146 -5.07 8.83 -10.61
CA ASN A 146 -5.28 9.95 -11.53
C ASN A 146 -4.67 11.24 -10.97
N VAL A 147 -4.81 11.47 -9.66
CA VAL A 147 -4.20 12.58 -8.94
C VAL A 147 -2.68 12.42 -8.91
N THR A 148 -2.22 11.20 -8.64
CA THR A 148 -0.81 10.80 -8.69
C THR A 148 -0.21 11.15 -10.04
N LYS A 149 -0.83 10.71 -11.15
CA LYS A 149 -0.34 11.02 -12.50
C LYS A 149 -0.17 12.51 -12.75
N ALA A 150 -1.08 13.35 -12.24
CA ALA A 150 -1.03 14.79 -12.45
C ALA A 150 -0.01 15.52 -11.56
N HIS A 151 0.35 14.92 -10.41
CA HIS A 151 1.13 15.59 -9.36
C HIS A 151 2.26 14.73 -8.78
N LEU A 152 2.74 13.73 -9.53
CA LEU A 152 3.75 12.77 -9.05
C LEU A 152 5.00 13.47 -8.52
N ASP A 153 5.54 14.43 -9.28
CA ASP A 153 6.72 15.21 -8.88
C ASP A 153 6.53 15.91 -7.52
N PHE A 154 5.32 16.39 -7.23
CA PHE A 154 5.02 17.02 -5.96
C PHE A 154 5.06 15.99 -4.82
N PHE A 155 4.35 14.86 -4.96
CA PHE A 155 4.29 13.85 -3.91
C PHE A 155 5.63 13.16 -3.67
N ASP A 156 6.40 12.90 -4.73
CA ASP A 156 7.74 12.32 -4.67
C ASP A 156 8.75 13.27 -4.00
N ARG A 157 8.68 14.57 -4.31
CA ARG A 157 9.49 15.57 -3.64
C ARG A 157 9.19 15.66 -2.14
N ILE A 158 7.93 15.80 -1.73
CA ILE A 158 7.61 15.98 -0.30
C ILE A 158 7.96 14.74 0.55
N ASN A 159 7.84 13.54 -0.02
CA ASN A 159 8.27 12.31 0.67
C ASN A 159 9.79 12.27 0.92
N ARG A 160 10.59 12.87 0.02
CA ARG A 160 12.05 12.92 0.16
C ARG A 160 12.54 14.06 1.04
N GLU A 161 11.83 15.18 1.05
CA GLU A 161 12.16 16.34 1.89
C GLU A 161 11.96 16.04 3.37
N ILE A 162 10.94 15.23 3.69
CA ILE A 162 10.58 14.89 5.06
C ILE A 162 10.74 13.39 5.25
N VAL A 163 11.90 13.02 5.76
CA VAL A 163 12.23 11.69 6.24
C VAL A 163 12.25 11.73 7.77
N ALA A 164 11.87 10.64 8.43
CA ALA A 164 12.03 10.54 9.88
C ALA A 164 13.50 10.83 10.25
N GLU A 165 13.74 11.72 11.21
CA GLU A 165 15.03 11.73 11.91
C GLU A 165 15.10 10.41 12.69
N GLU A 166 16.12 9.60 12.41
CA GLU A 166 16.41 8.33 13.10
C GLU A 166 16.73 8.53 14.59
#